data_AF-A0A943B2J9-F1
#
_entry.id   AF-A0A943B2J9-F1
#
_cell.length_a   1.000
_cell.length_b   1.000
_cell.length_c   1.000
_cell.angle_alpha   90.00
_cell.angle_beta   90.00
_cell.angle_gamma   90.00
#
_symmetry.space_group_name_H-M   'P 1'
#
loop_
_entity.id
_entity.type
_entity.pdbx_description
1 polymer ?
#
loop_
_entity_poly.entity_id
_entity_poly.type
_entity_poly.pdbx_seq_one_letter_code
_entity_poly.pdbx_strand_id
1 'polypeptide(L)'
;MTTALFRPGVAGTAASAVVPEQSPAYVRAVAGLVPDVSPAGFLQYAAGDDLILVAYDGYGAERSSEAWEEAVAAAAAAAAARRITVLGPRRPACAPPEAETGQTDAWWALDLPPAPPFAPASAKVRNMVRRARREVDVTVEDWGPETKALVDEYLRVRDLAEGTRHIYGRLERYLAAAPDALLFAARGRNDGVLRAFAVGDYSALSVAFYMFAFRRSDSPPGCADALLNALLDEAAGRGHMLLNLGLGINPGVAFFKRKWNARPWLPYVETSWEFPARGRLARLTALFKRGAS
;
A
#
# COMPACT_ATOMS: atom_id res chain seq x y z
N MET A 1 -28.03 22.11 14.91
CA MET A 1 -27.41 21.06 15.74
C MET A 1 -26.48 20.27 14.86
N THR A 2 -25.19 20.62 14.86
CA THR A 2 -24.17 19.95 14.06
C THR A 2 -23.90 18.62 14.72
N THR A 3 -24.43 17.53 14.15
CA THR A 3 -24.00 16.19 14.52
C THR A 3 -22.49 16.17 14.38
N ALA A 4 -21.77 16.10 15.50
CA ALA A 4 -20.35 15.81 15.49
C ALA A 4 -20.23 14.41 14.88
N LEU A 5 -20.07 14.36 13.56
CA LEU A 5 -19.85 13.13 12.82
C LEU A 5 -18.65 12.45 13.49
N PHE A 6 -18.88 11.24 14.00
CA PHE A 6 -17.85 10.43 14.60
C PHE A 6 -16.67 10.37 13.63
N ARG A 7 -15.54 10.93 14.06
CA ARG A 7 -14.31 10.90 13.29
C ARG A 7 -13.62 9.58 13.62
N PRO A 8 -13.43 8.68 12.64
CA PRO A 8 -12.66 7.46 12.91
C PRO A 8 -11.24 7.86 13.31
N GLY A 9 -10.75 7.25 14.40
CA GLY A 9 -9.33 7.29 14.75
C GLY A 9 -8.52 6.39 13.81
N VAL A 10 -7.20 6.28 14.05
CA VAL A 10 -6.28 5.49 13.21
C VAL A 10 -6.80 4.09 12.88
N ALA A 11 -7.34 3.37 13.88
CA ALA A 11 -7.87 2.02 13.67
C ALA A 11 -9.11 2.01 12.74
N GLY A 12 -10.01 2.98 12.89
CA GLY A 12 -11.19 3.09 12.02
C GLY A 12 -10.82 3.45 10.59
N THR A 13 -9.87 4.36 10.40
CA THR A 13 -9.36 4.71 9.06
C THR A 13 -8.64 3.52 8.41
N ALA A 14 -7.83 2.78 9.17
CA ALA A 14 -7.14 1.58 8.69
C ALA A 14 -8.10 0.44 8.32
N ALA A 15 -9.19 0.27 9.07
CA ALA A 15 -10.20 -0.75 8.78
C ALA A 15 -10.87 -0.56 7.41
N SER A 16 -10.90 0.68 6.91
CA SER A 16 -11.42 1.04 5.59
C SER A 16 -10.33 1.22 4.53
N ALA A 17 -9.10 0.76 4.78
CA ALA A 17 -7.99 0.95 3.85
C ALA A 17 -8.31 0.39 2.44
N VAL A 18 -7.87 1.14 1.44
CA VAL A 18 -7.92 0.82 0.01
C VAL A 18 -6.53 0.75 -0.63
N VAL A 19 -5.52 1.34 0.02
CA VAL A 19 -4.11 1.25 -0.38
C VAL A 19 -3.23 0.77 0.78
N PRO A 20 -2.09 0.09 0.51
CA PRO A 20 -1.19 -0.41 1.54
C PRO A 20 -0.71 0.65 2.54
N GLU A 21 -0.50 1.89 2.08
CA GLU A 21 -0.04 3.00 2.92
C GLU A 21 -1.08 3.41 3.98
N GLN A 22 -2.33 2.93 3.88
CA GLN A 22 -3.34 3.08 4.92
C GLN A 22 -3.26 2.00 6.01
N SER A 23 -2.37 0.99 5.89
CA SER A 23 -2.09 -0.01 6.93
C SER A 23 -1.03 0.52 7.91
N PRO A 24 -1.40 0.87 9.16
CA PRO A 24 -0.46 1.46 10.10
C PRO A 24 0.56 0.43 10.61
N ALA A 25 0.18 -0.84 10.71
CA ALA A 25 1.09 -1.92 11.10
C ALA A 25 2.20 -2.09 10.05
N TYR A 26 1.84 -2.09 8.78
CA TYR A 26 2.77 -2.11 7.66
C TYR A 26 3.73 -0.91 7.71
N VAL A 27 3.22 0.32 7.69
CA VAL A 27 4.06 1.53 7.62
C VAL A 27 4.96 1.67 8.87
N ARG A 28 4.45 1.37 10.07
CA ARG A 28 5.28 1.35 11.29
C ARG A 28 6.41 0.34 11.20
N ALA A 29 6.13 -0.86 10.71
CA ALA A 29 7.13 -1.92 10.65
C ALA A 29 8.23 -1.65 9.63
N VAL A 30 7.87 -1.16 8.44
CA VAL A 30 8.83 -0.99 7.34
C VAL A 30 9.48 0.39 7.31
N ALA A 31 8.79 1.45 7.75
CA ALA A 31 9.31 2.82 7.71
C ALA A 31 9.55 3.42 9.10
N GLY A 32 9.03 2.82 10.16
CA GLY A 32 9.18 3.35 11.53
C GLY A 32 8.33 4.59 11.82
N LEU A 33 7.41 4.95 10.91
CA LEU A 33 6.62 6.17 11.04
C LEU A 33 5.41 5.95 11.95
N VAL A 34 5.04 6.99 12.70
CA VAL A 34 3.90 6.95 13.60
C VAL A 34 2.65 7.47 12.86
N PRO A 35 1.57 6.67 12.78
CA PRO A 35 0.31 7.05 12.17
C PRO A 35 -0.45 8.01 13.06
N ASP A 36 -1.14 8.94 12.43
CA ASP A 36 -2.14 9.83 13.00
C ASP A 36 -3.26 10.05 11.97
N VAL A 37 -4.34 10.72 12.35
CA VAL A 37 -5.44 11.07 11.44
C VAL A 37 -5.51 12.59 11.31
N SER A 38 -5.41 13.08 10.08
CA SER A 38 -5.52 14.51 9.78
C SER A 38 -6.88 15.07 10.19
N PRO A 39 -7.04 16.39 10.38
CA PRO A 39 -8.32 17.03 10.63
C PRO A 39 -9.40 16.80 9.57
N ALA A 40 -9.06 16.27 8.40
CA ALA A 40 -9.99 15.89 7.34
C ALA A 40 -10.26 14.37 7.21
N GLY A 41 -9.62 13.54 8.05
CA GLY A 41 -9.96 12.11 8.20
C GLY A 41 -9.07 11.18 7.39
N PHE A 42 -8.01 11.73 6.79
CA PHE A 42 -7.00 10.96 6.10
C PHE A 42 -5.95 10.45 7.09
N LEU A 43 -5.39 9.28 6.79
CA LEU A 43 -4.23 8.79 7.53
C LEU A 43 -3.01 9.64 7.16
N GLN A 44 -2.21 9.98 8.16
CA GLN A 44 -0.98 10.75 7.98
C GLN A 44 0.15 10.19 8.83
N TYR A 45 1.38 10.48 8.44
CA TYR A 45 2.59 9.98 9.08
C TYR A 45 3.61 11.09 9.20
N ALA A 46 4.12 11.32 10.41
CA ALA A 46 5.24 12.23 10.64
C ALA A 46 6.57 11.53 10.33
N ALA A 47 7.43 12.19 9.57
CA ALA A 47 8.76 11.73 9.16
C ALA A 47 9.79 12.84 9.45
N GLY A 48 10.22 12.96 10.71
CA GLY A 48 11.02 14.10 11.14
C GLY A 48 10.22 15.41 11.05
N ASP A 49 10.73 16.39 10.32
CA ASP A 49 10.05 17.66 10.05
C ASP A 49 9.07 17.59 8.86
N ASP A 50 8.95 16.43 8.22
CA ASP A 50 8.10 16.22 7.04
C ASP A 50 6.82 15.44 7.41
N LEU A 51 5.76 15.62 6.61
CA LEU A 51 4.49 14.91 6.77
C LEU A 51 4.12 14.17 5.49
N ILE A 52 3.74 12.89 5.61
CA ILE A 52 3.13 12.13 4.52
C ILE A 52 1.63 12.04 4.78
N LEU A 53 0.80 12.50 3.84
CA LEU A 53 -0.65 12.44 3.89
C LEU A 53 -1.15 11.41 2.86
N VAL A 54 -1.86 10.38 3.32
CA VAL A 54 -2.47 9.36 2.44
C VAL A 54 -3.90 9.77 2.14
N ALA A 55 -4.05 10.58 1.10
CA ALA A 55 -5.29 11.23 0.68
C ALA A 55 -6.15 10.31 -0.20
N TYR A 56 -6.43 9.11 0.28
CA TYR A 56 -7.44 8.21 -0.27
C TYR A 56 -8.62 8.11 0.69
N ASP A 57 -9.82 8.12 0.13
CA ASP A 57 -11.03 7.80 0.88
C ASP A 57 -11.06 6.29 1.20
N GLY A 58 -11.76 5.93 2.27
CA GLY A 58 -11.93 4.53 2.64
C GLY A 58 -12.81 3.78 1.64
N TYR A 59 -12.75 2.45 1.64
CA TYR A 59 -13.56 1.64 0.75
C TYR A 59 -15.06 1.93 0.94
N GLY A 60 -15.78 2.18 -0.16
CA GLY A 60 -17.20 2.54 -0.15
C GLY A 60 -17.50 3.99 0.24
N ALA A 61 -16.48 4.79 0.58
CA ALA A 61 -16.64 6.23 0.75
C ALA A 61 -16.46 6.93 -0.61
N GLU A 62 -17.48 7.68 -1.04
CA GLU A 62 -17.44 8.48 -2.25
C GLU A 62 -17.48 9.96 -1.89
N ARG A 63 -16.31 10.55 -1.73
CA ARG A 63 -16.18 12.00 -1.57
C ARG A 63 -16.20 12.65 -2.95
N SER A 64 -16.92 13.77 -3.10
CA SER A 64 -16.86 14.53 -4.36
C SER A 64 -15.44 15.06 -4.59
N SER A 65 -15.14 15.43 -5.84
CA SER A 65 -13.83 16.00 -6.16
C SER A 65 -13.55 17.25 -5.33
N GLU A 66 -14.53 18.14 -5.20
CA GLU A 66 -14.45 19.38 -4.42
C GLU A 66 -14.21 19.09 -2.94
N ALA A 67 -14.99 18.16 -2.36
CA ALA A 67 -14.85 17.81 -0.96
C ALA A 67 -13.51 17.12 -0.64
N TRP A 68 -12.93 16.39 -1.61
CA TRP A 68 -11.56 15.87 -1.48
C TRP A 68 -10.52 16.99 -1.50
N GLU A 69 -10.63 17.97 -2.41
CA GLU A 69 -9.71 19.12 -2.48
C GLU A 69 -9.75 19.94 -1.18
N GLU A 70 -10.96 20.24 -0.68
CA GLU A 70 -11.15 20.93 0.59
C GLU A 70 -10.52 20.17 1.76
N ALA A 71 -10.71 18.85 1.80
CA ALA A 71 -10.13 17.98 2.83
C ALA A 71 -8.60 17.98 2.80
N VAL A 72 -7.99 17.88 1.61
CA VAL A 72 -6.52 17.91 1.46
C VAL A 72 -5.98 19.29 1.80
N ALA A 73 -6.62 20.37 1.35
CA ALA A 73 -6.22 21.74 1.68
C ALA A 73 -6.29 22.00 3.19
N ALA A 74 -7.34 21.54 3.86
CA ALA A 74 -7.48 21.65 5.32
C ALA A 74 -6.40 20.86 6.06
N ALA A 75 -6.10 19.64 5.62
CA ALA A 75 -5.03 18.82 6.20
C ALA A 75 -3.65 19.48 6.01
N ALA A 76 -3.36 20.00 4.81
CA ALA A 76 -2.12 20.71 4.50
C ALA A 76 -1.98 22.00 5.32
N ALA A 77 -3.05 22.79 5.47
CA ALA A 77 -3.03 24.01 6.28
C ALA A 77 -2.78 23.72 7.78
N ALA A 78 -3.34 22.63 8.28
CA ALA A 78 -3.15 22.19 9.66
C ALA A 78 -1.76 21.56 9.92
N ALA A 79 -1.06 21.10 8.88
CA ALA A 79 0.24 20.48 9.01
C ALA A 79 1.25 21.44 9.66
N ALA A 80 1.88 21.00 10.73
CA ALA A 80 3.01 21.69 11.37
C ALA A 80 4.33 21.13 10.86
N ALA A 81 4.45 20.95 9.54
CA ALA A 81 5.59 20.35 8.87
C ALA A 81 6.34 21.39 8.00
N ARG A 82 7.61 21.10 7.72
CA ARG A 82 8.44 21.83 6.76
C ARG A 82 8.09 21.45 5.33
N ARG A 83 7.86 20.16 5.07
CA ARG A 83 7.46 19.60 3.78
C ARG A 83 6.26 18.68 3.97
N ILE A 84 5.38 18.65 2.99
CA ILE A 84 4.30 17.67 2.91
C ILE A 84 4.41 16.88 1.61
N THR A 85 4.18 15.58 1.70
CA THR A 85 4.00 14.67 0.57
C THR A 85 2.59 14.12 0.62
N VAL A 86 1.80 14.36 -0.41
CA VAL A 86 0.44 13.84 -0.57
C VAL A 86 0.47 12.66 -1.53
N LEU A 87 -0.01 11.51 -1.06
CA LEU A 87 -0.28 10.32 -1.87
C LEU A 87 -1.78 10.27 -2.15
N GLY A 88 -2.21 10.36 -3.40
CA GLY A 88 -3.62 10.40 -3.72
C GLY A 88 -3.93 10.18 -5.20
N PRO A 89 -5.20 10.31 -5.60
CA PRO A 89 -5.62 10.07 -6.98
C PRO A 89 -5.21 11.17 -7.96
N ARG A 90 -4.76 12.33 -7.48
CA ARG A 90 -4.37 13.47 -8.30
C ARG A 90 -3.50 14.45 -7.53
N ARG A 91 -2.84 15.35 -8.25
CA ARG A 91 -2.17 16.52 -7.67
C ARG A 91 -3.22 17.46 -7.06
N PRO A 92 -3.14 17.79 -5.76
CA PRO A 92 -4.12 18.68 -5.12
C PRO A 92 -3.95 20.12 -5.60
N ALA A 93 -5.06 20.85 -5.72
CA ALA A 93 -5.07 22.24 -6.20
C ALA A 93 -4.34 23.20 -5.23
N CYS A 94 -4.23 22.84 -3.94
CA CYS A 94 -3.49 23.62 -2.96
C CYS A 94 -1.97 23.49 -3.09
N ALA A 95 -1.46 22.54 -3.89
CA ALA A 95 -0.03 22.42 -4.14
C ALA A 95 0.45 23.59 -5.02
N PRO A 96 1.55 24.26 -4.65
CA PRO A 96 2.09 25.36 -5.46
C PRO A 96 2.51 24.86 -6.86
N PRO A 97 2.64 25.74 -7.86
CA PRO A 97 3.09 25.36 -9.21
C PRO A 97 4.42 24.61 -9.21
N GLU A 98 5.33 24.98 -8.32
CA GLU A 98 6.67 24.40 -8.17
C GLU A 98 6.69 23.06 -7.42
N ALA A 99 5.54 22.57 -6.95
CA ALA A 99 5.46 21.29 -6.27
C ALA A 99 5.98 20.16 -7.17
N GLU A 100 6.79 19.29 -6.58
CA GLU A 100 7.35 18.10 -7.19
C GLU A 100 6.22 17.09 -7.42
N THR A 101 6.00 16.71 -8.67
CA THR A 101 5.20 15.52 -8.98
C THR A 101 6.17 14.34 -9.08
N GLY A 102 6.07 13.42 -8.13
CA GLY A 102 6.85 12.19 -8.09
C GLY A 102 6.26 11.13 -9.01
N GLN A 103 6.11 9.91 -8.48
CA GLN A 103 5.58 8.79 -9.24
C GLN A 103 4.10 9.00 -9.59
N THR A 104 3.74 8.64 -10.83
CA THR A 104 2.35 8.51 -11.29
C THR A 104 2.10 7.09 -11.78
N ASP A 105 1.03 6.47 -11.31
CA ASP A 105 0.63 5.09 -11.64
C ASP A 105 -0.87 4.90 -11.35
N ALA A 106 -1.34 3.65 -11.26
CA ALA A 106 -2.62 3.28 -10.71
C ALA A 106 -2.50 1.98 -9.89
N TRP A 107 -3.24 1.92 -8.80
CA TRP A 107 -3.53 0.69 -8.08
C TRP A 107 -4.40 -0.22 -8.94
N TRP A 108 -4.02 -1.49 -9.03
CA TRP A 108 -4.78 -2.50 -9.75
C TRP A 108 -5.57 -3.34 -8.77
N ALA A 109 -6.77 -3.76 -9.17
CA ALA A 109 -7.63 -4.54 -8.31
C ALA A 109 -8.36 -5.69 -9.02
N LEU A 110 -8.72 -6.69 -8.22
CA LEU A 110 -9.61 -7.78 -8.56
C LEU A 110 -10.85 -7.74 -7.65
N ASP A 111 -12.03 -7.85 -8.24
CA ASP A 111 -13.29 -7.94 -7.49
C ASP A 111 -13.45 -9.36 -6.89
N LEU A 112 -13.97 -9.43 -5.65
CA LEU A 112 -14.18 -10.65 -4.88
C LEU A 112 -15.65 -10.79 -4.41
N PRO A 113 -16.24 -12.00 -4.49
CA PRO A 113 -15.72 -13.14 -5.23
C PRO A 113 -15.68 -12.79 -6.73
N PRO A 114 -14.80 -13.43 -7.52
CA PRO A 114 -14.69 -13.14 -8.94
C PRO A 114 -16.02 -13.34 -9.65
N ALA A 115 -16.68 -12.26 -10.09
CA ALA A 115 -17.99 -12.28 -10.74
C ALA A 115 -17.87 -12.20 -12.27
N PRO A 116 -18.71 -12.88 -13.07
CA PRO A 116 -18.73 -12.72 -14.52
C PRO A 116 -18.94 -11.26 -14.96
N PRO A 117 -18.32 -10.79 -16.07
CA PRO A 117 -17.41 -11.52 -16.98
C PRO A 117 -15.97 -11.68 -16.46
N PHE A 118 -15.67 -11.17 -15.26
CA PHE A 118 -14.35 -11.16 -14.63
C PHE A 118 -14.07 -12.40 -13.77
N ALA A 119 -14.89 -13.46 -13.91
CA ALA A 119 -14.76 -14.75 -13.24
C ALA A 119 -13.33 -15.34 -13.37
N PRO A 120 -12.88 -16.15 -12.39
CA PRO A 120 -11.50 -16.20 -11.95
C PRO A 120 -10.59 -16.72 -13.06
N ALA A 121 -9.93 -15.76 -13.68
CA ALA A 121 -8.87 -15.89 -14.66
C ALA A 121 -9.22 -16.73 -15.91
N SER A 122 -8.63 -16.39 -17.06
CA SER A 122 -8.84 -17.14 -18.31
C SER A 122 -8.58 -18.66 -18.12
N ALA A 123 -9.13 -19.51 -18.99
CA ALA A 123 -8.86 -20.96 -18.97
C ALA A 123 -7.35 -21.28 -18.97
N LYS A 124 -6.56 -20.41 -19.61
CA LYS A 124 -5.09 -20.45 -19.58
C LYS A 124 -4.52 -20.30 -18.16
N VAL A 125 -5.03 -19.34 -17.37
CA VAL A 125 -4.57 -19.15 -15.99
C VAL A 125 -4.95 -20.32 -15.12
N ARG A 126 -6.19 -20.80 -15.20
CA ARG A 126 -6.62 -21.99 -14.45
C ARG A 126 -5.75 -23.21 -14.75
N ASN A 127 -5.44 -23.44 -16.03
CA ASN A 127 -4.57 -24.54 -16.44
C ASN A 127 -3.15 -24.41 -15.89
N MET A 128 -2.61 -23.20 -15.85
CA MET A 128 -1.26 -22.94 -15.33
C MET A 128 -1.22 -23.01 -13.80
N VAL A 129 -2.23 -22.54 -13.06
CA VAL A 129 -2.35 -22.77 -11.61
C VAL A 129 -2.42 -24.27 -11.33
N ARG A 130 -3.27 -25.01 -12.06
CA ARG A 130 -3.38 -26.47 -11.93
C ARG A 130 -2.04 -27.16 -12.21
N ARG A 131 -1.29 -26.69 -13.21
CA ARG A 131 0.04 -27.23 -13.51
C ARG A 131 1.02 -26.93 -12.38
N ALA A 132 1.10 -25.68 -11.94
CA ALA A 132 1.99 -25.28 -10.85
C ALA A 132 1.74 -26.09 -9.58
N ARG A 133 0.47 -26.32 -9.21
CA ARG A 133 0.08 -27.14 -8.05
C ARG A 133 0.47 -28.63 -8.15
N ARG A 134 0.98 -29.11 -9.30
CA ARG A 134 1.60 -30.44 -9.41
C ARG A 134 3.10 -30.42 -9.10
N GLU A 135 3.72 -29.25 -9.22
CA GLU A 135 5.16 -29.04 -9.05
C GLU A 135 5.47 -28.42 -7.67
N VAL A 136 4.53 -27.64 -7.11
CA VAL A 136 4.65 -27.02 -5.79
C VAL A 136 3.42 -27.23 -4.90
N ASP A 137 3.64 -27.29 -3.59
CA ASP A 137 2.62 -27.15 -2.56
C ASP A 137 2.64 -25.72 -2.01
N VAL A 138 1.44 -25.14 -1.83
CA VAL A 138 1.28 -23.79 -1.28
C VAL A 138 0.70 -23.88 0.12
N THR A 139 1.41 -23.32 1.09
CA THR A 139 1.10 -23.35 2.52
C THR A 139 1.28 -21.97 3.13
N VAL A 140 0.54 -21.67 4.19
CA VAL A 140 0.82 -20.51 5.04
C VAL A 140 1.94 -20.91 6.00
N GLU A 141 2.99 -20.09 6.07
CA GLU A 141 4.17 -20.35 6.90
C GLU A 141 4.62 -19.09 7.63
N ASP A 142 5.32 -19.27 8.74
CA ASP A 142 6.00 -18.18 9.44
C ASP A 142 7.24 -17.72 8.67
N TRP A 143 7.70 -16.50 8.96
CA TRP A 143 8.97 -16.02 8.45
C TRP A 143 10.13 -16.88 8.96
N GLY A 144 11.04 -17.27 8.06
CA GLY A 144 12.18 -18.12 8.41
C GLY A 144 13.43 -17.89 7.54
N PRO A 145 14.50 -18.65 7.79
CA PRO A 145 15.80 -18.44 7.13
C PRO A 145 15.77 -18.58 5.60
N GLU A 146 15.00 -19.52 5.05
CA GLU A 146 14.87 -19.69 3.59
C GLU A 146 14.19 -18.47 2.94
N THR A 147 13.14 -17.95 3.58
CA THR A 147 12.44 -16.74 3.15
C THR A 147 13.38 -15.54 3.16
N LYS A 148 14.13 -15.35 4.25
CA LYS A 148 15.14 -14.31 4.36
C LYS A 148 16.20 -14.44 3.27
N ALA A 149 16.73 -15.64 3.05
CA ALA A 149 17.74 -15.88 2.02
C ALA A 149 17.24 -15.50 0.63
N LEU A 150 15.98 -15.79 0.31
CA LEU A 150 15.37 -15.43 -0.97
C LEU A 150 15.25 -13.91 -1.16
N VAL A 151 14.88 -13.19 -0.09
CA VAL A 151 14.85 -11.72 -0.12
C VAL A 151 16.26 -11.15 -0.26
N ASP A 152 17.22 -11.63 0.52
CA ASP A 152 18.61 -11.18 0.47
C ASP A 152 19.24 -11.40 -0.92
N GLU A 153 18.94 -12.53 -1.57
CA GLU A 153 19.34 -12.79 -2.96
C GLU A 153 18.71 -11.77 -3.91
N TYR A 154 17.39 -11.53 -3.80
CA TYR A 154 16.70 -10.56 -4.63
C TYR A 154 17.30 -9.16 -4.48
N LEU A 155 17.56 -8.72 -3.25
CA LEU A 155 18.16 -7.41 -2.96
C LEU A 155 19.58 -7.29 -3.50
N ARG A 156 20.34 -8.39 -3.54
CA ARG A 156 21.72 -8.41 -4.04
C ARG A 156 21.78 -8.32 -5.56
N VAL A 157 20.85 -8.98 -6.26
CA VAL A 157 20.89 -9.13 -7.72
C VAL A 157 20.16 -7.99 -8.44
N ARG A 158 19.22 -7.31 -7.78
CA ARG A 158 18.43 -6.23 -8.38
C ARG A 158 18.98 -4.86 -8.02
N ASP A 159 19.07 -3.99 -9.02
CA ASP A 159 19.23 -2.56 -8.81
C ASP A 159 17.88 -1.98 -8.39
N LEU A 160 17.78 -1.54 -7.14
CA LEU A 160 16.55 -1.06 -6.51
C LEU A 160 16.82 0.28 -5.86
N ALA A 161 15.84 1.18 -5.92
CA ALA A 161 15.88 2.41 -5.16
C ALA A 161 16.05 2.12 -3.66
N GLU A 162 16.76 3.01 -2.96
CA GLU A 162 17.09 2.84 -1.54
C GLU A 162 15.85 2.60 -0.67
N GLY A 163 14.76 3.35 -0.91
CA GLY A 163 13.49 3.17 -0.20
C GLY A 163 12.88 1.78 -0.40
N THR A 164 12.92 1.23 -1.62
CA THR A 164 12.44 -0.14 -1.90
C THR A 164 13.29 -1.17 -1.18
N ARG A 165 14.62 -1.03 -1.24
CA ARG A 165 15.56 -1.93 -0.56
C ARG A 165 15.34 -1.91 0.96
N HIS A 166 15.09 -0.73 1.52
CA HIS A 166 14.80 -0.51 2.92
C HIS A 166 13.52 -1.23 3.38
N ILE A 167 12.44 -1.12 2.60
CA ILE A 167 11.16 -1.80 2.88
C ILE A 167 11.34 -3.32 2.84
N TYR A 168 11.97 -3.84 1.78
CA TYR A 168 12.15 -5.29 1.61
C TYR A 168 13.05 -5.90 2.68
N GLY A 169 14.02 -5.14 3.20
CA GLY A 169 14.86 -5.58 4.32
C GLY A 169 14.13 -5.73 5.66
N ARG A 170 12.85 -5.31 5.75
CA ARG A 170 12.07 -5.29 7.01
C ARG A 170 10.80 -6.13 6.97
N LEU A 171 10.66 -7.00 5.98
CA LEU A 171 9.47 -7.85 5.83
C LEU A 171 9.24 -8.77 7.04
N GLU A 172 10.30 -9.28 7.66
CA GLU A 172 10.22 -10.03 8.92
C GLU A 172 9.50 -9.25 10.02
N ARG A 173 9.93 -8.00 10.23
CA ARG A 173 9.34 -7.11 11.23
C ARG A 173 7.88 -6.79 10.90
N TYR A 174 7.55 -6.67 9.62
CA TYR A 174 6.18 -6.44 9.19
C TYR A 174 5.28 -7.64 9.49
N LEU A 175 5.66 -8.84 9.09
CA LEU A 175 4.88 -10.06 9.37
C LEU A 175 4.75 -10.31 10.89
N ALA A 176 5.77 -9.99 11.68
CA ALA A 176 5.69 -10.08 13.13
C ALA A 176 4.74 -9.04 13.77
N ALA A 177 4.54 -7.89 13.13
CA ALA A 177 3.73 -6.78 13.66
C ALA A 177 2.27 -6.77 13.15
N ALA A 178 1.99 -7.47 12.05
CA ALA A 178 0.68 -7.52 11.42
C ALA A 178 0.16 -8.96 11.39
N PRO A 179 -0.67 -9.39 12.37
CA PRO A 179 -1.13 -10.78 12.47
C PRO A 179 -2.00 -11.22 11.28
N ASP A 180 -2.66 -10.28 10.61
CA ASP A 180 -3.43 -10.53 9.39
C ASP A 180 -2.58 -10.41 8.11
N ALA A 181 -1.27 -10.19 8.23
CA ALA A 181 -0.34 -10.32 7.12
C ALA A 181 0.19 -11.76 7.08
N LEU A 182 -0.21 -12.52 6.05
CA LEU A 182 0.14 -13.92 5.89
C LEU A 182 1.21 -14.10 4.82
N LEU A 183 2.19 -14.96 5.10
CA LEU A 183 3.16 -15.44 4.14
C LEU A 183 2.69 -16.77 3.55
N PHE A 184 2.44 -16.78 2.24
CA PHE A 184 2.18 -17.97 1.46
C PHE A 184 3.49 -18.45 0.84
N ALA A 185 3.96 -19.62 1.26
CA ALA A 185 5.14 -20.27 0.72
C ALA A 185 4.74 -21.27 -0.38
N ALA A 186 5.49 -21.31 -1.48
CA ALA A 186 5.39 -22.32 -2.51
C ALA A 186 6.62 -23.22 -2.44
N ARG A 187 6.46 -24.43 -1.88
CA ARG A 187 7.53 -25.43 -1.73
C ARG A 187 7.49 -26.46 -2.85
N GLY A 188 8.66 -26.85 -3.37
CA GLY A 188 8.75 -27.89 -4.38
C GLY A 188 8.23 -29.22 -3.84
N ARG A 189 7.33 -29.88 -4.57
CA ARG A 189 6.73 -31.16 -4.14
C ARG A 189 7.74 -32.29 -4.00
N ASN A 190 8.80 -32.27 -4.81
CA ASN A 190 9.77 -33.36 -4.86
C ASN A 190 10.87 -33.23 -3.80
N ASP A 191 11.18 -32.02 -3.35
CA ASP A 191 12.35 -31.76 -2.50
C ASP A 191 12.07 -30.82 -1.31
N GLY A 192 10.85 -30.29 -1.17
CA GLY A 192 10.45 -29.41 -0.07
C GLY A 192 11.08 -28.01 -0.10
N VAL A 193 11.91 -27.72 -1.11
CA VAL A 193 12.67 -26.46 -1.20
C VAL A 193 11.72 -25.30 -1.46
N LEU A 194 11.89 -24.19 -0.74
CA LEU A 194 11.14 -22.96 -0.98
C LEU A 194 11.44 -22.40 -2.38
N ARG A 195 10.45 -22.45 -3.28
CA ARG A 195 10.60 -21.97 -4.67
C ARG A 195 10.21 -20.50 -4.80
N ALA A 196 9.20 -20.06 -4.07
CA ALA A 196 8.71 -18.70 -4.07
C ALA A 196 7.86 -18.46 -2.82
N PHE A 197 7.63 -17.19 -2.48
CA PHE A 197 6.61 -16.82 -1.51
C PHE A 197 5.93 -15.51 -1.92
N ALA A 198 4.74 -15.29 -1.38
CA ALA A 198 4.04 -14.01 -1.45
C ALA A 198 3.45 -13.64 -0.09
N VAL A 199 3.30 -12.34 0.15
CA VAL A 199 2.68 -11.79 1.36
C VAL A 199 1.33 -11.18 1.00
N GLY A 200 0.29 -11.63 1.68
CA GLY A 200 -1.04 -11.04 1.66
C GLY A 200 -1.36 -10.32 2.95
N ASP A 201 -1.98 -9.16 2.90
CA ASP A 201 -2.49 -8.45 4.08
C ASP A 201 -4.01 -8.41 4.05
N TYR A 202 -4.63 -8.88 5.13
CA TYR A 202 -6.07 -9.01 5.31
C TYR A 202 -6.58 -8.17 6.49
N SER A 203 -5.84 -7.13 6.89
CA SER A 203 -6.16 -6.30 8.06
C SER A 203 -7.32 -5.32 7.84
N ALA A 204 -7.62 -4.96 6.59
CA ALA A 204 -8.74 -4.09 6.26
C ALA A 204 -10.02 -4.90 5.98
N LEU A 205 -11.19 -4.34 6.29
CA LEU A 205 -12.44 -5.10 6.30
C LEU A 205 -12.92 -5.52 4.90
N SER A 206 -12.65 -4.70 3.88
CA SER A 206 -13.22 -4.91 2.54
C SER A 206 -12.18 -5.17 1.46
N VAL A 207 -10.94 -4.72 1.67
CA VAL A 207 -9.86 -4.80 0.68
C VAL A 207 -8.71 -5.60 1.26
N ALA A 208 -8.37 -6.73 0.62
CA ALA A 208 -7.12 -7.43 0.88
C ALA A 208 -6.01 -6.83 0.01
N PHE A 209 -4.74 -7.01 0.40
CA PHE A 209 -3.59 -6.48 -0.32
C PHE A 209 -2.62 -7.60 -0.70
N TYR A 210 -2.26 -7.68 -1.98
CA TYR A 210 -1.11 -8.44 -2.45
C TYR A 210 0.15 -7.56 -2.34
N MET A 211 0.90 -7.75 -1.26
CA MET A 211 1.95 -6.82 -0.83
C MET A 211 3.29 -7.10 -1.52
N PHE A 212 3.84 -8.29 -1.31
CA PHE A 212 5.19 -8.65 -1.74
C PHE A 212 5.21 -10.03 -2.36
N ALA A 213 6.11 -10.25 -3.33
CA ALA A 213 6.31 -11.57 -3.90
C ALA A 213 7.75 -11.76 -4.36
N PHE A 214 8.33 -12.88 -3.94
CA PHE A 214 9.70 -13.26 -4.26
C PHE A 214 9.71 -14.67 -4.81
N ARG A 215 10.60 -14.91 -5.77
CA ARG A 215 10.76 -16.23 -6.39
C ARG A 215 12.22 -16.47 -6.72
N ARG A 216 12.60 -17.73 -6.66
CA ARG A 216 13.87 -18.17 -7.23
C ARG A 216 13.84 -18.00 -8.75
N SER A 217 15.02 -17.87 -9.34
CA SER A 217 15.16 -17.81 -10.80
C SER A 217 14.70 -19.13 -11.46
N ASP A 218 14.91 -20.25 -10.77
CA ASP A 218 14.59 -21.62 -11.20
C ASP A 218 13.19 -22.10 -10.79
N SER A 219 12.34 -21.25 -10.21
CA SER A 219 10.99 -21.69 -9.80
C SER A 219 10.18 -22.21 -10.98
N PRO A 220 9.40 -23.29 -10.78
CA PRO A 220 8.44 -23.78 -11.77
C PRO A 220 7.55 -22.70 -12.40
N PRO A 221 7.23 -22.81 -13.70
CA PRO A 221 6.26 -21.92 -14.34
C PRO A 221 4.91 -21.93 -13.61
N GLY A 222 4.38 -20.74 -13.33
CA GLY A 222 3.09 -20.57 -12.65
C GLY A 222 3.16 -20.56 -11.12
N CYS A 223 4.34 -20.58 -10.48
CA CYS A 223 4.44 -20.43 -9.02
C CYS A 223 3.79 -19.13 -8.51
N ALA A 224 4.06 -17.99 -9.16
CA ALA A 224 3.44 -16.71 -8.80
C ALA A 224 1.92 -16.74 -8.95
N ASP A 225 1.42 -17.48 -9.94
CA ASP A 225 -0.01 -17.66 -10.17
C ASP A 225 -0.65 -18.56 -9.10
N ALA A 226 0.04 -19.63 -8.67
CA ALA A 226 -0.42 -20.47 -7.57
C ALA A 226 -0.47 -19.71 -6.23
N LEU A 227 0.53 -18.86 -5.96
CA LEU A 227 0.55 -17.98 -4.79
C LEU A 227 -0.59 -16.96 -4.82
N LEU A 228 -0.77 -16.24 -5.95
CA LEU A 228 -1.89 -15.31 -6.08
C LEU A 228 -3.24 -16.01 -5.94
N ASN A 229 -3.39 -17.24 -6.47
CA ASN A 229 -4.62 -18.01 -6.28
C ASN A 229 -4.89 -18.30 -4.79
N ALA A 230 -3.87 -18.70 -4.03
CA ALA A 230 -4.02 -18.97 -2.60
C ALA A 230 -4.41 -17.70 -1.82
N LEU A 231 -3.80 -16.56 -2.16
CA LEU A 231 -4.18 -15.27 -1.60
C LEU A 231 -5.63 -14.89 -1.88
N LEU A 232 -6.09 -15.13 -3.11
CA LEU A 232 -7.47 -14.88 -3.54
C LEU A 232 -8.45 -15.79 -2.80
N ASP A 233 -8.12 -17.07 -2.66
CA ASP A 233 -8.93 -18.04 -1.92
C ASP A 233 -9.08 -17.60 -0.45
N GLU A 234 -7.99 -17.16 0.20
CA GLU A 234 -8.01 -16.62 1.56
C GLU A 234 -8.83 -15.33 1.66
N ALA A 235 -8.63 -14.38 0.74
CA ALA A 235 -9.36 -13.11 0.73
C ALA A 235 -10.88 -13.35 0.65
N ALA A 236 -11.29 -14.23 -0.27
CA ALA A 236 -12.68 -14.61 -0.47
C ALA A 236 -13.23 -15.38 0.74
N GLY A 237 -12.46 -16.30 1.32
CA GLY A 237 -12.84 -17.03 2.53
C GLY A 237 -13.08 -16.12 3.74
N ARG A 238 -12.34 -15.02 3.82
CA ARG A 238 -12.51 -13.96 4.83
C ARG A 238 -13.62 -12.95 4.51
N GLY A 239 -14.24 -13.02 3.32
CA GLY A 239 -15.32 -12.13 2.92
C GLY A 239 -14.89 -10.76 2.38
N HIS A 240 -13.63 -10.61 1.96
CA HIS A 240 -13.19 -9.38 1.30
C HIS A 240 -13.92 -9.19 -0.03
N MET A 241 -14.12 -7.93 -0.41
CA MET A 241 -14.81 -7.54 -1.64
C MET A 241 -13.85 -7.21 -2.79
N LEU A 242 -12.57 -6.96 -2.45
CA LEU A 242 -11.56 -6.58 -3.41
C LEU A 242 -10.19 -7.10 -2.99
N LEU A 243 -9.34 -7.44 -3.96
CA LEU A 243 -7.91 -7.63 -3.75
C LEU A 243 -7.14 -6.53 -4.52
N ASN A 244 -6.49 -5.63 -3.78
CA ASN A 244 -5.54 -4.68 -4.34
C ASN A 244 -4.22 -5.41 -4.68
N LEU A 245 -3.85 -5.42 -5.97
CA LEU A 245 -2.67 -6.08 -6.51
C LEU A 245 -1.39 -5.21 -6.49
N GLY A 246 -1.47 -4.01 -5.94
CA GLY A 246 -0.41 -3.03 -5.95
C GLY A 246 -0.39 -2.14 -7.20
N LEU A 247 0.65 -1.31 -7.31
CA LEU A 247 0.90 -0.41 -8.45
C LEU A 247 1.34 -1.14 -9.73
N GLY A 248 1.10 -0.57 -10.91
CA GLY A 248 1.49 -1.14 -12.18
C GLY A 248 3.00 -1.36 -12.32
N ILE A 249 3.80 -0.41 -11.81
CA ILE A 249 5.29 -0.32 -11.73
C ILE A 249 6.02 -0.49 -13.06
N ASN A 250 5.79 -1.58 -13.80
CA ASN A 250 6.41 -1.86 -15.09
C ASN A 250 5.51 -2.75 -15.99
N PRO A 251 5.82 -2.87 -17.30
CA PRO A 251 5.00 -3.64 -18.23
C PRO A 251 4.81 -5.12 -17.88
N GLY A 252 5.81 -5.75 -17.25
CA GLY A 252 5.75 -7.15 -16.83
C GLY A 252 4.79 -7.39 -15.68
N VAL A 253 4.83 -6.52 -14.66
CA VAL A 253 3.89 -6.52 -13.53
C VAL A 253 2.47 -6.20 -14.01
N ALA A 254 2.29 -5.19 -14.87
CA ALA A 254 1.00 -4.88 -15.47
C ALA A 254 0.45 -6.02 -16.36
N PHE A 255 1.32 -6.75 -17.07
CA PHE A 255 0.92 -7.93 -17.83
C PHE A 255 0.40 -9.06 -16.92
N PHE A 256 1.12 -9.35 -15.82
CA PHE A 256 0.68 -10.34 -14.84
C PHE A 256 -0.70 -10.01 -14.28
N LYS A 257 -0.96 -8.75 -13.94
CA LYS A 257 -2.25 -8.27 -13.43
C LYS A 257 -3.38 -8.42 -14.44
N ARG A 258 -3.17 -7.95 -15.68
CA ARG A 258 -4.16 -8.08 -16.77
C ARG A 258 -4.50 -9.54 -17.09
N LYS A 259 -3.50 -10.43 -17.04
CA LYS A 259 -3.69 -11.87 -17.25
C LYS A 259 -4.68 -12.48 -16.24
N TRP A 260 -4.75 -11.93 -15.04
CA TRP A 260 -5.70 -12.29 -13.99
C TRP A 260 -7.03 -11.54 -14.09
N ASN A 261 -7.26 -10.78 -15.17
CA ASN A 261 -8.39 -9.86 -15.36
C ASN A 261 -8.45 -8.72 -14.33
N ALA A 262 -7.33 -8.37 -13.69
CA ALA A 262 -7.29 -7.19 -12.85
C ALA A 262 -7.43 -5.94 -13.71
N ARG A 263 -8.08 -4.92 -13.15
CA ARG A 263 -8.26 -3.61 -13.77
C ARG A 263 -7.46 -2.54 -13.03
N PRO A 264 -6.97 -1.49 -13.70
CA PRO A 264 -6.65 -0.25 -13.03
C PRO A 264 -7.89 0.22 -12.26
N TRP A 265 -7.70 0.67 -11.02
CA TRP A 265 -8.80 1.03 -10.12
C TRP A 265 -8.65 2.44 -9.56
N LEU A 266 -7.60 2.69 -8.78
CA LEU A 266 -7.36 4.00 -8.17
C LEU A 266 -6.10 4.62 -8.78
N PRO A 267 -6.17 5.83 -9.35
CA PRO A 267 -4.96 6.55 -9.74
C PRO A 267 -4.03 6.75 -8.53
N TYR A 268 -2.75 6.86 -8.81
CA TYR A 268 -1.71 7.16 -7.83
C TYR A 268 -0.86 8.29 -8.36
N VAL A 269 -0.80 9.37 -7.57
CA VAL A 269 0.05 10.52 -7.80
C VAL A 269 0.70 10.87 -6.46
N GLU A 270 2.03 10.91 -6.46
CA GLU A 270 2.81 11.50 -5.39
C GLU A 270 3.04 12.98 -5.70
N THR A 271 2.63 13.87 -4.81
CA THR A 271 2.91 15.31 -4.92
C THR A 271 3.57 15.81 -3.65
N SER A 272 4.71 16.47 -3.76
CA SER A 272 5.44 17.00 -2.62
C SER A 272 5.74 18.48 -2.75
N TRP A 273 5.64 19.23 -1.66
CA TRP A 273 6.07 20.63 -1.61
C TRP A 273 6.50 21.05 -0.22
N GLU A 274 7.36 22.05 -0.17
CA GLU A 274 7.75 22.71 1.08
C GLU A 274 6.79 23.83 1.42
N PHE A 275 6.47 23.97 2.70
CA PHE A 275 5.84 25.18 3.16
C PHE A 275 6.89 26.29 3.18
N PRO A 276 6.57 27.50 2.71
CA PRO A 276 7.41 28.65 2.99
C PRO A 276 7.69 28.67 4.48
N ALA A 277 8.97 28.78 4.87
CA ALA A 277 9.36 28.77 6.28
C ALA A 277 8.35 29.63 7.06
N ARG A 278 7.64 29.04 8.03
CA ARG A 278 6.80 29.78 8.96
C ARG A 278 7.73 30.63 9.84
N GLY A 279 8.33 31.66 9.25
CA GLY A 279 9.60 32.21 9.68
C GLY A 279 9.62 33.73 9.53
N ARG A 280 9.77 34.39 10.68
CA ARG A 280 10.07 35.82 10.93
C ARG A 280 8.91 36.80 11.14
N LEU A 281 7.69 36.56 10.64
CA LEU A 281 6.56 37.47 10.90
C LEU A 281 5.98 37.38 12.33
N ALA A 282 6.01 36.19 12.96
CA ALA A 282 5.60 36.02 14.35
C ALA A 282 6.59 36.66 15.36
N ARG A 283 7.89 36.69 15.02
CA ARG A 283 8.91 37.36 15.85
C ARG A 283 8.89 38.88 15.66
N LEU A 284 8.60 39.39 14.47
CA LEU A 284 8.40 40.83 14.26
C LEU A 284 7.12 41.33 14.94
N THR A 285 5.99 40.60 14.88
CA THR A 285 4.78 41.00 15.64
C THR A 285 4.96 40.92 17.16
N ALA A 286 5.81 40.03 17.66
CA ALA A 286 6.18 39.99 19.08
C ALA A 286 7.14 41.13 19.49
N LEU A 287 8.05 41.57 18.60
CA LEU A 287 8.91 42.74 18.83
C LEU A 287 8.14 44.06 18.74
N PHE A 288 7.20 44.20 17.80
CA PHE A 288 6.37 45.40 17.68
C PHE A 288 5.31 45.53 18.79
N LYS A 289 4.89 44.42 19.42
CA LYS A 289 4.04 44.46 20.62
C LYS A 289 4.79 44.72 21.94
N ARG A 290 6.13 44.62 21.96
CA ARG A 290 6.97 44.93 23.14
C ARG A 290 7.59 46.32 23.12
N GLY A 291 7.46 47.08 22.03
CA GLY A 291 7.94 48.46 21.90
C GLY A 291 6.86 49.54 22.03
N ALA A 292 5.64 49.18 22.42
CA ALA A 292 4.49 50.08 22.56
C ALA A 292 3.82 49.96 23.94
N SER A 293 4.63 49.93 25.00
CA SER A 293 4.20 50.13 26.39
C SER A 293 5.21 51.02 27.09
#